data_AF-A0A6I6WMX8-F1
#
_entry.id   AF-A0A6I6WMX8-F1
#
_cell.length_a   1.000
_cell.length_b   1.000
_cell.length_c   1.000
_cell.angle_alpha   90.00
_cell.angle_beta   90.00
_cell.angle_gamma   90.00
#
_symmetry.space_group_name_H-M   'P 1'
#
loop_
_entity.id
_entity.type
_entity.pdbx_description
1 polymer ?
#
loop_
_entity_poly.entity_id
_entity_poly.type
_entity_poly.pdbx_seq_one_letter_code
_entity_poly.pdbx_strand_id
1 'polypeptide(L)'
;MAAVPQDLLDRIRAVERQVRELSGRAQMRPALNRINHGIVTIGEGGQLIVRAPSGHAIFGTGQAPQGDWYVTLAREDGTAAVQVGANTYDGDDIQQMVRIFDRAGHAIVMDDYYADGYLGRPSIPIPMHATAGQQTSNSDLTVAWTGGVRIMNAVLYAAFETWAPKGTTAEIEFEGDGDVLDSWTVKGGGWTSHQITKPVKWPFMEHVTFRLRHRVSAGSGSVQTNCLGVYTRNTLAADEAPKVIAARAPAEQPTPDGQEPEHLHTLRRPGLHRVED
;
A
#
# COMPACT_ATOMS: atom_id res chain seq x y z
N MET A 1 17.77 -75.28 25.81
CA MET A 1 16.75 -74.24 25.57
C MET A 1 16.95 -73.18 26.63
N ALA A 2 17.23 -71.94 26.22
CA ALA A 2 17.41 -70.83 27.15
C ALA A 2 16.07 -70.54 27.85
N ALA A 3 16.04 -70.66 29.18
CA ALA A 3 14.91 -70.29 30.00
C ALA A 3 14.78 -68.77 29.96
N VAL A 4 13.89 -68.25 29.11
CA VAL A 4 13.53 -66.84 29.11
C VAL A 4 12.84 -66.57 30.46
N PRO A 5 13.33 -65.64 31.29
CA PRO A 5 12.72 -65.32 32.57
C PRO A 5 11.26 -64.90 32.36
N GLN A 6 10.33 -65.53 33.08
CA GLN A 6 8.88 -65.33 32.97
C GLN A 6 8.47 -63.85 33.05
N ASP A 7 9.23 -63.07 33.81
CA ASP A 7 9.09 -61.62 33.98
C ASP A 7 9.19 -60.83 32.66
N LEU A 8 10.05 -61.24 31.72
CA LEU A 8 10.18 -60.56 30.43
C LEU A 8 8.96 -60.77 29.54
N LEU A 9 8.36 -61.95 29.58
CA LEU A 9 7.15 -62.26 28.81
C LEU A 9 5.92 -61.55 29.37
N ASP A 10 5.82 -61.43 30.69
CA ASP A 10 4.75 -60.70 31.34
C ASP A 10 4.87 -59.18 31.11
N ARG A 11 6.10 -58.67 31.08
CA ARG A 11 6.39 -57.27 30.76
C ARG A 11 6.10 -56.94 29.29
N ILE A 12 6.39 -57.85 28.35
CA ILE A 12 5.98 -57.70 26.94
C ILE A 12 4.46 -57.69 26.81
N ARG A 13 3.75 -58.61 27.48
CA ARG A 13 2.27 -58.64 27.48
C ARG A 13 1.64 -57.39 28.11
N ALA A 14 2.30 -56.79 29.09
CA ALA A 14 1.88 -55.52 29.68
C ALA A 14 2.06 -54.37 28.68
N VAL A 15 3.19 -54.32 27.98
CA VAL A 15 3.46 -53.33 26.94
C VAL A 15 2.50 -53.48 25.76
N GLU A 16 2.21 -54.69 25.29
CA GLU A 16 1.23 -54.92 24.22
C GLU A 16 -0.17 -54.46 24.60
N ARG A 17 -0.57 -54.65 25.86
CA ARG A 17 -1.85 -54.14 26.39
C ARG A 17 -1.89 -52.62 26.37
N GLN A 18 -0.83 -51.98 26.85
CA GLN A 18 -0.71 -50.52 26.85
C GLN A 18 -0.71 -49.96 25.42
N VAL A 19 -0.02 -50.59 24.48
CA VAL A 19 0.00 -50.18 23.07
C VAL A 19 -1.38 -50.34 22.43
N ARG A 20 -2.12 -51.42 22.69
CA ARG A 20 -3.51 -51.56 22.22
C ARG A 20 -4.42 -50.49 22.81
N GLU A 21 -4.26 -50.18 24.08
CA GLU A 21 -5.06 -49.15 24.75
C GLU A 21 -4.74 -47.74 24.21
N LEU A 22 -3.46 -47.46 23.93
CA LEU A 22 -3.01 -46.22 23.30
C LEU A 22 -3.50 -46.09 21.85
N SER A 23 -3.35 -47.14 21.05
CA SER A 23 -3.84 -47.15 19.66
C SER A 23 -5.35 -47.01 19.60
N GLY A 24 -6.09 -47.64 20.52
CA GLY A 24 -7.54 -47.48 20.65
C GLY A 24 -7.91 -46.04 21.00
N ARG A 25 -7.22 -45.39 21.94
CA ARG A 25 -7.48 -43.99 22.31
C ARG A 25 -7.06 -43.00 21.23
N ALA A 26 -6.01 -43.29 20.47
CA ALA A 26 -5.54 -42.46 19.37
C ALA A 26 -6.54 -42.42 18.19
N GLN A 27 -7.28 -43.51 17.96
CA GLN A 27 -8.31 -43.61 16.91
C GLN A 27 -9.70 -43.10 17.33
N MET A 28 -9.92 -42.80 18.62
CA MET A 28 -11.21 -42.33 19.14
C MET A 28 -11.38 -40.81 19.16
N ARG A 29 -10.45 -40.03 18.59
CA ARG A 29 -10.70 -38.61 18.34
C ARG A 29 -11.31 -38.47 16.94
N PRO A 30 -12.65 -38.47 16.79
CA PRO A 30 -13.24 -38.07 15.52
C PRO A 30 -12.71 -36.68 15.16
N ALA A 31 -12.57 -36.41 13.86
CA ALA A 31 -12.21 -35.08 13.39
C ALA A 31 -13.13 -34.07 14.11
N LEU A 32 -12.50 -33.13 14.83
CA LEU A 32 -13.20 -32.05 15.52
C LEU A 32 -13.82 -31.14 14.46
N ASN A 33 -15.00 -31.50 14.00
CA ASN A 33 -15.71 -30.80 12.93
C ASN A 33 -16.45 -29.57 13.43
N ARG A 34 -16.47 -29.33 14.76
CA ARG A 34 -17.21 -28.22 15.36
C ARG A 34 -16.51 -27.72 16.62
N ILE A 35 -16.34 -26.41 16.70
CA ILE A 35 -15.91 -25.69 17.90
C ILE A 35 -17.17 -25.00 18.45
N ASN A 36 -17.71 -25.53 19.55
CA ASN A 36 -18.96 -25.02 20.12
C ASN A 36 -18.75 -23.80 21.02
N HIS A 37 -17.61 -23.74 21.72
CA HIS A 37 -17.27 -22.67 22.67
C HIS A 37 -15.74 -22.53 22.74
N GLY A 38 -15.25 -21.36 23.14
CA GLY A 38 -13.82 -21.08 23.34
C GLY A 38 -13.16 -20.32 22.18
N ILE A 39 -11.95 -19.82 22.41
CA ILE A 39 -11.14 -19.08 21.44
C ILE A 39 -10.28 -20.07 20.66
N VAL A 40 -10.22 -19.92 19.33
CA VAL A 40 -9.27 -20.64 18.48
C VAL A 40 -7.96 -19.88 18.50
N THR A 41 -6.93 -20.45 19.12
CA THR A 41 -5.58 -19.89 19.15
C THR A 41 -4.70 -20.67 18.18
N ILE A 42 -4.10 -19.96 17.23
CA ILE A 42 -3.11 -20.50 16.30
C ILE A 42 -1.75 -20.02 16.80
N GLY A 43 -0.93 -20.97 17.25
CA GLY A 43 0.42 -20.67 17.73
C GLY A 43 1.42 -20.42 16.60
N GLU A 44 2.67 -20.20 16.98
CA GLU A 44 3.80 -20.09 16.06
C GLU A 44 3.87 -21.29 15.10
N GLY A 45 4.15 -21.01 13.82
CA GLY A 45 4.14 -21.98 12.73
C GLY A 45 2.75 -22.50 12.33
N GLY A 46 1.70 -22.10 13.04
CA GLY A 46 0.33 -22.51 12.77
C GLY A 46 -0.34 -21.68 11.67
N GLN A 47 -1.28 -22.30 10.96
CA GLN A 47 -2.13 -21.64 9.99
C GLN A 47 -3.54 -22.24 9.97
N LEU A 48 -4.52 -21.39 9.67
CA LEU A 48 -5.88 -21.76 9.34
C LEU A 48 -6.07 -21.60 7.84
N ILE A 49 -6.43 -22.68 7.16
CA ILE A 49 -6.75 -22.69 5.73
C ILE A 49 -8.17 -23.23 5.57
N VAL A 50 -9.03 -22.44 4.93
CA VAL A 50 -10.35 -22.86 4.47
C VAL A 50 -10.24 -23.16 2.98
N ARG A 51 -10.67 -24.35 2.56
CA ARG A 51 -10.60 -24.80 1.17
C ARG A 51 -11.99 -24.93 0.54
N ALA A 52 -12.10 -24.57 -0.73
CA ALA A 52 -13.25 -24.89 -1.55
C ALA A 52 -13.32 -26.40 -1.84
N PRO A 53 -14.48 -26.94 -2.27
CA PRO A 53 -14.61 -28.33 -2.71
C PRO A 53 -13.62 -28.73 -3.82
N SER A 54 -13.23 -27.77 -4.66
CA SER A 54 -12.21 -27.95 -5.71
C SER A 54 -10.77 -28.00 -5.19
N GLY A 55 -10.56 -27.80 -3.88
CA GLY A 55 -9.27 -28.00 -3.19
C GLY A 55 -8.41 -26.75 -3.03
N HIS A 56 -8.68 -25.65 -3.73
CA HIS A 56 -7.94 -24.39 -3.54
C HIS A 56 -8.33 -23.71 -2.21
N ALA A 57 -7.41 -22.91 -1.68
CA ALA A 57 -7.66 -22.12 -0.47
C ALA A 57 -8.50 -20.88 -0.81
N ILE A 58 -9.60 -20.68 -0.08
CA ILE A 58 -10.48 -19.50 -0.18
C ILE A 58 -10.15 -18.48 0.90
N PHE A 59 -9.74 -18.96 2.08
CA PHE A 59 -9.32 -18.11 3.18
C PHE A 59 -8.11 -18.73 3.85
N GLY A 60 -7.11 -17.91 4.14
CA GLY A 60 -5.89 -18.31 4.81
C GLY A 60 -5.47 -17.27 5.81
N THR A 61 -5.03 -17.69 7.00
CA THR A 61 -4.36 -16.81 7.96
C THR A 61 -3.42 -17.61 8.86
N GLY A 62 -2.36 -16.97 9.33
CA GLY A 62 -1.35 -17.58 10.18
C GLY A 62 0.04 -17.15 9.75
N GLN A 63 1.03 -17.98 10.09
CA GLN A 63 2.40 -17.79 9.68
C GLN A 63 2.66 -18.52 8.35
N ALA A 64 3.15 -17.80 7.35
CA ALA A 64 3.60 -18.35 6.08
C ALA A 64 4.86 -19.21 6.30
N PRO A 65 5.17 -20.16 5.40
CA PRO A 65 6.41 -20.94 5.48
C PRO A 65 7.69 -20.12 5.60
N GLN A 66 7.67 -18.88 5.08
CA GLN A 66 8.76 -17.91 5.15
C GLN A 66 8.88 -17.19 6.50
N GLY A 67 7.90 -17.36 7.40
CA GLY A 67 7.89 -16.74 8.72
C GLY A 67 6.98 -15.51 8.85
N ASP A 68 6.50 -14.95 7.75
CA ASP A 68 5.63 -13.78 7.75
C ASP A 68 4.20 -14.10 8.12
N TRP A 69 3.55 -13.20 8.85
CA TRP A 69 2.11 -13.29 9.08
C TRP A 69 1.33 -12.85 7.85
N TYR A 70 0.20 -13.51 7.61
CA TYR A 70 -0.63 -13.17 6.45
C TYR A 70 -2.12 -13.35 6.69
N VAL A 71 -2.89 -12.68 5.84
CA VAL A 71 -4.31 -12.94 5.63
C VAL A 71 -4.56 -12.94 4.13
N THR A 72 -5.20 -14.00 3.62
CA THR A 72 -5.63 -14.07 2.23
C THR A 72 -7.10 -14.42 2.12
N LEU A 73 -7.75 -13.80 1.15
CA LEU A 73 -9.09 -14.15 0.66
C LEU A 73 -8.99 -14.36 -0.84
N ALA A 74 -9.49 -15.50 -1.32
CA ALA A 74 -9.56 -15.84 -2.74
C ALA A 74 -11.01 -15.96 -3.20
N ARG A 75 -11.22 -15.84 -4.51
CA ARG A 75 -12.49 -16.08 -5.19
C ARG A 75 -12.75 -17.58 -5.34
N GLU A 76 -13.95 -17.94 -5.78
CA GLU A 76 -14.36 -19.33 -6.05
C GLU A 76 -13.50 -20.06 -7.10
N ASP A 77 -12.72 -19.34 -7.90
CA ASP A 77 -11.77 -19.90 -8.87
C ASP A 77 -10.34 -20.02 -8.30
N GLY A 78 -10.13 -19.64 -7.04
CA GLY A 78 -8.83 -19.64 -6.37
C GLY A 78 -7.99 -18.39 -6.60
N THR A 79 -8.44 -17.41 -7.39
CA THR A 79 -7.70 -16.15 -7.60
C THR A 79 -7.77 -15.25 -6.37
N ALA A 80 -6.66 -14.57 -6.04
CA ALA A 80 -6.61 -13.66 -4.89
C ALA A 80 -7.58 -12.49 -5.06
N ALA A 81 -8.34 -12.18 -4.02
CA ALA A 81 -9.22 -11.02 -3.92
C ALA A 81 -8.67 -10.00 -2.92
N VAL A 82 -8.22 -10.46 -1.75
CA VAL A 82 -7.57 -9.63 -0.72
C VAL A 82 -6.34 -10.36 -0.20
N GLN A 83 -5.25 -9.63 0.01
CA GLN A 83 -4.03 -10.15 0.59
C GLN A 83 -3.41 -9.11 1.53
N VAL A 84 -3.00 -9.57 2.70
CA VAL A 84 -2.09 -8.86 3.61
C VAL A 84 -0.87 -9.73 3.78
N GLY A 85 0.32 -9.18 3.52
CA GLY A 85 1.58 -9.91 3.61
C GLY A 85 1.68 -11.06 2.61
N ALA A 86 2.27 -12.19 3.05
CA ALA A 86 2.66 -13.32 2.20
C ALA A 86 3.47 -12.84 0.98
N ASN A 87 4.49 -12.02 1.23
CA ASN A 87 5.38 -11.55 0.21
C ASN A 87 6.21 -12.75 -0.26
N THR A 88 6.03 -13.14 -1.52
CA THR A 88 6.77 -14.23 -2.15
C THR A 88 8.15 -13.80 -2.67
N TYR A 89 8.56 -12.56 -2.41
CA TYR A 89 9.84 -12.04 -2.85
C TYR A 89 10.95 -12.44 -1.87
N ASP A 90 11.97 -13.12 -2.36
CA ASP A 90 13.18 -13.40 -1.58
C ASP A 90 13.83 -12.09 -1.14
N GLY A 91 14.06 -11.93 0.17
CA GLY A 91 14.65 -10.71 0.75
C GLY A 91 13.64 -9.64 1.18
N ASP A 92 12.34 -9.96 1.23
CA ASP A 92 11.30 -9.05 1.72
C ASP A 92 11.39 -8.92 3.25
N ASP A 93 12.15 -7.93 3.70
CA ASP A 93 12.27 -7.49 5.09
C ASP A 93 11.02 -6.65 5.45
N ILE A 94 9.97 -7.37 5.86
CA ILE A 94 9.00 -6.93 6.89
C ILE A 94 7.91 -5.90 6.47
N GLN A 95 7.80 -5.43 5.23
CA GLN A 95 6.67 -4.56 4.85
C GLN A 95 5.46 -5.34 4.28
N GLN A 96 4.55 -5.72 5.19
CA GLN A 96 3.25 -6.30 4.83
C GLN A 96 2.38 -5.25 4.14
N MET A 97 2.22 -5.37 2.83
CA MET A 97 1.25 -4.55 2.11
C MET A 97 -0.15 -5.10 2.26
N VAL A 98 -1.14 -4.22 2.32
CA VAL A 98 -2.53 -4.58 2.02
C VAL A 98 -2.77 -4.45 0.53
N ARG A 99 -3.42 -5.45 -0.08
CA ARG A 99 -3.75 -5.48 -1.51
C ARG A 99 -5.17 -6.00 -1.73
N ILE A 100 -5.90 -5.34 -2.63
CA ILE A 100 -7.17 -5.80 -3.17
C ILE A 100 -6.99 -5.94 -4.68
N PHE A 101 -7.40 -7.08 -5.23
CA PHE A 101 -7.17 -7.42 -6.63
C PHE A 101 -8.46 -7.40 -7.45
N ASP A 102 -8.37 -7.07 -8.72
CA ASP A 102 -9.41 -7.36 -9.70
C ASP A 102 -9.47 -8.87 -10.04
N ARG A 103 -10.35 -9.25 -10.98
CA ARG A 103 -10.48 -10.64 -11.43
C ARG A 103 -9.29 -11.12 -12.29
N ALA A 104 -8.53 -10.20 -12.87
CA ALA A 104 -7.36 -10.51 -13.69
C ALA A 104 -6.06 -10.61 -12.86
N GLY A 105 -6.12 -10.29 -11.57
CA GLY A 105 -4.98 -10.34 -10.65
C GLY A 105 -4.21 -9.02 -10.53
N HIS A 106 -4.76 -7.91 -11.02
CA HIS A 106 -4.16 -6.58 -10.83
C HIS A 106 -4.60 -5.98 -9.50
N ALA A 107 -3.65 -5.41 -8.74
CA ALA A 107 -3.98 -4.65 -7.55
C ALA A 107 -4.75 -3.36 -7.91
N ILE A 108 -5.98 -3.25 -7.42
CA ILE A 108 -6.84 -2.08 -7.59
C ILE A 108 -6.73 -1.11 -6.41
N VAL A 109 -6.44 -1.64 -5.22
CA VAL A 109 -6.12 -0.87 -4.01
C VAL A 109 -4.92 -1.53 -3.38
N MET A 110 -3.90 -0.74 -3.07
CA MET A 110 -2.74 -1.21 -2.32
C MET A 110 -2.04 -0.08 -1.61
N ASP A 111 -1.34 -0.39 -0.53
CA ASP A 111 -0.34 0.50 0.08
C ASP A 111 0.89 0.64 -0.84
N ASP A 112 1.71 1.65 -0.64
CA ASP A 112 2.98 1.78 -1.37
C ASP A 112 4.03 0.80 -0.82
N TYR A 113 4.85 0.19 -1.69
CA TYR A 113 5.81 -0.83 -1.28
C TYR A 113 7.10 -0.27 -0.68
N TYR A 114 7.52 0.93 -1.10
CA TYR A 114 8.78 1.54 -0.65
C TYR A 114 8.56 2.79 0.22
N ALA A 115 7.31 3.23 0.43
CA ALA A 115 6.99 4.46 1.15
C ALA A 115 5.82 4.29 2.13
N ASP A 116 6.14 4.15 3.41
CA ASP A 116 5.16 4.05 4.48
C ASP A 116 4.23 5.27 4.54
N GLY A 117 2.94 5.01 4.78
CA GLY A 117 1.93 6.05 4.92
C GLY A 117 1.39 6.60 3.60
N TYR A 118 1.80 6.03 2.46
CA TYR A 118 1.27 6.39 1.14
C TYR A 118 0.46 5.25 0.51
N LEU A 119 -0.48 5.63 -0.34
CA LEU A 119 -1.22 4.73 -1.18
C LEU A 119 -0.38 4.34 -2.40
N GLY A 120 -0.34 3.06 -2.73
CA GLY A 120 0.24 2.58 -3.98
C GLY A 120 -0.75 2.60 -5.14
N ARG A 121 -2.00 2.18 -4.91
CA ARG A 121 -3.09 2.23 -5.91
C ARG A 121 -4.41 2.71 -5.30
N PRO A 122 -5.24 3.46 -6.04
CA PRO A 122 -5.03 3.90 -7.43
C PRO A 122 -4.05 5.07 -7.56
N SER A 123 -3.62 5.32 -8.81
CA SER A 123 -2.97 6.57 -9.18
C SER A 123 -3.99 7.69 -9.22
N ILE A 124 -3.68 8.82 -8.57
CA ILE A 124 -4.63 9.92 -8.42
C ILE A 124 -4.28 11.03 -9.42
N PRO A 125 -5.17 11.35 -10.39
CA PRO A 125 -4.96 12.46 -11.29
C PRO A 125 -5.06 13.79 -10.55
N ILE A 126 -4.21 14.73 -10.93
CA ILE A 126 -4.22 16.10 -10.43
C ILE A 126 -4.92 16.94 -11.52
N PRO A 127 -6.12 17.49 -11.24
CA PRO A 127 -6.84 18.28 -12.23
C PRO A 127 -6.12 19.61 -12.45
N MET A 128 -5.43 19.72 -13.57
CA MET A 128 -4.76 20.95 -14.00
C MET A 128 -5.69 21.76 -14.88
N HIS A 129 -5.89 23.02 -14.52
CA HIS A 129 -6.70 23.99 -15.24
C HIS A 129 -5.81 25.00 -15.94
N ALA A 130 -6.05 25.21 -17.23
CA ALA A 130 -5.40 26.26 -17.99
C ALA A 130 -5.84 27.63 -17.46
N THR A 131 -4.93 28.59 -17.54
CA THR A 131 -5.18 29.99 -17.18
C THR A 131 -5.02 30.87 -18.43
N ALA A 132 -5.28 32.17 -18.30
CA ALA A 132 -5.01 33.13 -19.37
C ALA A 132 -3.52 33.17 -19.78
N GLY A 133 -2.60 32.72 -18.92
CA GLY A 133 -1.18 32.64 -19.21
C GLY A 133 -0.76 31.40 -20.00
N GLN A 134 -1.68 30.49 -20.37
CA GLN A 134 -1.34 29.26 -21.12
C GLN A 134 -0.56 29.54 -22.40
N GLN A 135 -0.86 30.67 -23.05
CA GLN A 135 -0.11 31.23 -24.15
C GLN A 135 0.27 32.68 -23.81
N THR A 136 1.55 33.01 -23.89
CA THR A 136 2.04 34.34 -23.47
C THR A 136 3.21 34.79 -24.32
N SER A 137 3.46 36.09 -24.39
CA SER A 137 4.71 36.69 -24.90
C SER A 137 5.46 37.45 -23.82
N ASN A 138 5.04 37.31 -22.55
CA ASN A 138 5.61 38.07 -21.43
C ASN A 138 7.03 37.59 -21.11
N SER A 139 7.87 38.54 -20.71
CA SER A 139 9.23 38.29 -20.19
C SER A 139 9.27 37.89 -18.72
N ASP A 140 8.15 38.04 -18.01
CA ASP A 140 7.99 37.61 -16.62
C ASP A 140 7.29 36.26 -16.55
N LEU A 141 7.63 35.47 -15.53
CA LEU A 141 7.02 34.15 -15.29
C LEU A 141 5.53 34.29 -14.99
N THR A 142 4.71 33.92 -15.95
CA THR A 142 3.25 33.83 -15.83
C THR A 142 2.82 32.41 -15.52
N VAL A 143 1.82 32.25 -14.65
CA VAL A 143 1.17 30.94 -14.44
C VAL A 143 0.42 30.58 -15.72
N ALA A 144 0.73 29.41 -16.27
CA ALA A 144 0.07 28.84 -17.44
C ALA A 144 -1.01 27.83 -17.03
N TRP A 145 -0.69 26.98 -16.04
CA TRP A 145 -1.58 25.95 -15.51
C TRP A 145 -1.57 25.95 -13.99
N THR A 146 -2.70 25.67 -13.37
CA THR A 146 -2.82 25.52 -11.92
C THR A 146 -3.71 24.33 -11.57
N GLY A 147 -3.37 23.59 -10.53
CA GLY A 147 -4.15 22.47 -10.03
C GLY A 147 -3.93 22.27 -8.54
N GLY A 148 -4.81 21.52 -7.90
CA GLY A 148 -4.72 21.24 -6.47
C GLY A 148 -5.16 19.82 -6.15
N VAL A 149 -4.52 19.19 -5.19
CA VAL A 149 -4.82 17.82 -4.76
C VAL A 149 -4.50 17.64 -3.29
N ARG A 150 -4.96 16.54 -2.69
CA ARG A 150 -4.38 16.02 -1.46
C ARG A 150 -3.42 14.90 -1.80
N ILE A 151 -2.19 14.96 -1.28
CA ILE A 151 -1.17 13.96 -1.59
C ILE A 151 -1.58 12.61 -1.01
N MET A 152 -1.70 11.60 -1.87
CA MET A 152 -2.05 10.24 -1.45
C MET A 152 -0.99 9.22 -1.86
N ASN A 153 -0.32 9.40 -3.00
CA ASN A 153 0.77 8.51 -3.42
C ASN A 153 2.14 9.19 -3.26
N ALA A 154 3.19 8.37 -3.22
CA ALA A 154 4.56 8.75 -2.91
C ALA A 154 5.33 9.43 -4.06
N VAL A 155 4.89 9.26 -5.31
CA VAL A 155 5.60 9.76 -6.49
C VAL A 155 4.71 10.70 -7.30
N LEU A 156 5.23 11.86 -7.67
CA LEU A 156 4.63 12.80 -8.62
C LEU A 156 5.12 12.49 -10.03
N TYR A 157 4.19 12.37 -10.96
CA TYR A 157 4.45 12.37 -12.40
C TYR A 157 3.77 13.58 -13.05
N ALA A 158 4.49 14.29 -13.91
CA ALA A 158 3.94 15.34 -14.74
C ALA A 158 4.53 15.29 -16.16
N ALA A 159 3.70 15.56 -17.17
CA ALA A 159 4.12 15.65 -18.56
C ALA A 159 3.53 16.90 -19.21
N PHE A 160 4.39 17.68 -19.86
CA PHE A 160 4.03 18.93 -20.52
C PHE A 160 4.61 18.98 -21.92
N GLU A 161 3.95 19.73 -22.80
CA GLU A 161 4.50 20.11 -24.10
C GLU A 161 4.55 21.62 -24.22
N THR A 162 5.67 22.15 -24.69
CA THR A 162 5.86 23.58 -24.87
C THR A 162 6.16 23.87 -26.33
N TRP A 163 5.40 24.78 -26.91
CA TRP A 163 5.69 25.34 -28.22
C TRP A 163 6.44 26.66 -28.07
N ALA A 164 7.51 26.80 -28.82
CA ALA A 164 8.18 28.08 -29.02
C ALA A 164 8.53 28.25 -30.52
N PRO A 165 8.21 29.41 -31.13
CA PRO A 165 8.55 29.68 -32.52
C PRO A 165 10.06 29.85 -32.69
N LYS A 166 10.56 29.64 -33.91
CA LYS A 166 11.98 29.81 -34.23
C LYS A 166 12.47 31.21 -33.82
N GLY A 167 13.57 31.29 -33.08
CA GLY A 167 14.14 32.55 -32.57
C GLY A 167 13.60 33.01 -31.22
N THR A 168 12.61 32.30 -30.65
CA THR A 168 12.14 32.50 -29.27
C THR A 168 12.69 31.42 -28.35
N THR A 169 13.01 31.76 -27.10
CA THR A 169 13.36 30.81 -26.04
C THR A 169 12.37 30.97 -24.89
N ALA A 170 11.86 29.85 -24.39
CA ALA A 170 10.99 29.80 -23.23
C ALA A 170 11.76 29.29 -22.01
N GLU A 171 11.49 29.86 -20.85
CA GLU A 171 11.83 29.26 -19.55
C GLU A 171 10.55 28.82 -18.86
N ILE A 172 10.58 27.62 -18.31
CA ILE A 172 9.44 26.97 -17.68
C ILE A 172 9.84 26.51 -16.29
N GLU A 173 8.95 26.73 -15.33
CA GLU A 173 9.06 26.26 -13.95
C GLU A 173 7.79 25.51 -13.57
N PHE A 174 7.96 24.34 -12.97
CA PHE A 174 6.86 23.60 -12.35
C PHE A 174 7.08 23.62 -10.84
N GLU A 175 6.12 24.18 -10.10
CA GLU A 175 6.18 24.36 -8.65
C GLU A 175 5.04 23.63 -7.94
N GLY A 176 5.25 23.28 -6.67
CA GLY A 176 4.21 22.88 -5.73
C GLY A 176 4.33 23.70 -4.46
N ASP A 177 3.26 24.38 -4.04
CA ASP A 177 3.22 25.26 -2.86
C ASP A 177 4.38 26.27 -2.76
N GLY A 178 4.84 26.78 -3.91
CA GLY A 178 5.92 27.76 -4.00
C GLY A 178 7.33 27.15 -4.11
N ASP A 179 7.48 25.86 -3.92
CA ASP A 179 8.73 25.15 -4.16
C ASP A 179 8.86 24.76 -5.63
N VAL A 180 9.92 25.22 -6.30
CA VAL A 180 10.24 24.76 -7.66
C VAL A 180 10.62 23.28 -7.61
N LEU A 181 9.79 22.46 -8.24
CA LEU A 181 10.00 21.02 -8.37
C LEU A 181 10.90 20.72 -9.54
N ASP A 182 10.73 21.41 -10.66
CA ASP A 182 11.58 21.30 -11.84
C ASP A 182 11.57 22.57 -12.67
N SER A 183 12.64 22.80 -13.44
CA SER A 183 12.73 23.92 -14.37
C SER A 183 13.52 23.51 -15.61
N TRP A 184 13.13 24.04 -16.77
CA TRP A 184 13.81 23.75 -18.03
C TRP A 184 13.66 24.90 -19.03
N THR A 185 14.46 24.83 -20.08
CA THR A 185 14.49 25.82 -21.16
C THR A 185 14.12 25.15 -22.47
N VAL A 186 13.21 25.76 -23.22
CA VAL A 186 12.80 25.30 -24.55
C VAL A 186 13.30 26.29 -25.57
N LYS A 187 14.21 25.84 -26.44
CA LYS A 187 14.66 26.61 -27.60
C LYS A 187 13.63 26.48 -28.72
N GLY A 188 13.33 27.59 -29.37
CA GLY A 188 12.33 27.67 -30.42
C GLY A 188 12.63 26.79 -31.62
N GLY A 189 11.56 26.41 -32.33
CA GLY A 189 11.64 25.51 -33.48
C GLY A 189 10.53 24.47 -33.55
N GLY A 190 9.59 24.47 -32.60
CA GLY A 190 8.47 23.52 -32.58
C GLY A 190 7.98 23.21 -31.17
N TRP A 191 7.26 22.09 -31.06
CA TRP A 191 6.84 21.50 -29.78
C TRP A 191 7.97 20.70 -29.15
N THR A 192 8.17 20.86 -27.85
CA THR A 192 9.12 20.08 -27.04
C THR A 192 8.38 19.50 -25.84
N SER A 193 8.46 18.18 -25.67
CA SER A 193 7.87 17.48 -24.53
C SER A 193 8.87 17.42 -23.36
N HIS A 194 8.37 17.56 -22.13
CA HIS A 194 9.15 17.42 -20.90
C HIS A 194 8.38 16.56 -19.90
N GLN A 195 9.08 15.63 -19.24
CA GLN A 195 8.52 14.73 -18.25
C GLN A 195 9.24 14.89 -16.92
N ILE A 196 8.47 14.86 -15.85
CA ILE A 196 8.93 15.01 -14.48
C ILE A 196 8.47 13.78 -13.72
N THR A 197 9.40 13.09 -13.07
CA THR A 197 9.12 12.02 -12.10
C THR A 197 9.97 12.30 -10.88
N LYS A 198 9.33 12.65 -9.76
CA LYS A 198 10.03 12.97 -8.51
C LYS A 198 9.24 12.44 -7.29
N PRO A 199 9.92 12.06 -6.21
CA PRO A 199 9.24 11.80 -4.94
C PRO A 199 8.44 13.04 -4.50
N VAL A 200 7.26 12.83 -3.92
CA VAL A 200 6.52 13.94 -3.30
C VAL A 200 7.26 14.44 -2.07
N LYS A 201 7.18 15.74 -1.80
CA LYS A 201 7.82 16.37 -0.63
C LYS A 201 6.89 16.56 0.55
N TRP A 202 5.62 16.21 0.40
CA TRP A 202 4.57 16.48 1.38
C TRP A 202 4.02 15.17 1.97
N PRO A 203 3.64 15.17 3.25
CA PRO A 203 3.04 14.02 3.92
C PRO A 203 1.65 13.68 3.37
N PHE A 204 1.19 12.48 3.71
CA PHE A 204 -0.13 11.98 3.34
C PHE A 204 -1.26 12.93 3.75
N MET A 205 -2.20 13.14 2.84
CA MET A 205 -3.38 14.01 2.94
C MET A 205 -3.13 15.52 3.04
N GLU A 206 -1.87 15.96 2.93
CA GLU A 206 -1.54 17.39 2.80
C GLU A 206 -2.08 17.95 1.48
N HIS A 207 -2.66 19.15 1.55
CA HIS A 207 -3.18 19.83 0.37
C HIS A 207 -2.08 20.62 -0.29
N VAL A 208 -1.86 20.38 -1.59
CA VAL A 208 -0.80 21.00 -2.38
C VAL A 208 -1.37 21.64 -3.63
N THR A 209 -0.96 22.87 -3.91
CA THR A 209 -1.24 23.59 -5.15
C THR A 209 -0.05 23.49 -6.10
N PHE A 210 -0.27 22.89 -7.26
CA PHE A 210 0.72 22.82 -8.33
C PHE A 210 0.51 23.95 -9.33
N ARG A 211 1.60 24.56 -9.80
CA ARG A 211 1.56 25.56 -10.87
C ARG A 211 2.64 25.28 -11.90
N LEU A 212 2.27 25.36 -13.18
CA LEU A 212 3.21 25.49 -14.27
C LEU A 212 3.31 26.96 -14.62
N ARG A 213 4.52 27.50 -14.62
CA ARG A 213 4.81 28.88 -14.98
C ARG A 213 5.74 28.89 -16.17
N HIS A 214 5.57 29.85 -17.06
CA HIS A 214 6.49 30.05 -18.17
C HIS A 214 6.64 31.52 -18.55
N ARG A 215 7.73 31.80 -19.26
CA ARG A 215 8.03 33.12 -19.82
C ARG A 215 8.84 33.01 -21.09
N VAL A 216 8.86 34.10 -21.87
CA VAL A 216 9.80 34.30 -22.97
C VAL A 216 11.10 34.87 -22.40
N SER A 217 12.17 34.07 -22.37
CA SER A 217 13.48 34.51 -21.88
C SER A 217 14.33 35.17 -22.98
N ALA A 218 14.05 34.87 -24.26
CA ALA A 218 14.68 35.54 -25.40
C ALA A 218 13.75 35.52 -26.63
N GLY A 219 13.89 36.52 -27.51
CA GLY A 219 13.06 36.69 -28.71
C GLY A 219 11.76 37.45 -28.45
N SER A 220 10.87 37.50 -29.44
CA SER A 220 9.61 38.27 -29.39
C SER A 220 8.36 37.45 -29.72
N GLY A 221 8.51 36.16 -30.01
CA GLY A 221 7.38 35.26 -30.27
C GLY A 221 6.66 34.83 -29.00
N SER A 222 5.43 34.36 -29.14
CA SER A 222 4.64 33.83 -28.03
C SER A 222 4.98 32.35 -27.78
N VAL A 223 4.99 31.95 -26.51
CA VAL A 223 5.16 30.56 -26.07
C VAL A 223 3.83 30.02 -25.58
N GLN A 224 3.59 28.73 -25.81
CA GLN A 224 2.38 28.04 -25.35
C GLN A 224 2.75 26.74 -24.65
N THR A 225 2.08 26.42 -23.56
CA THR A 225 2.23 25.13 -22.87
C THR A 225 0.93 24.34 -22.84
N ASN A 226 1.03 23.03 -23.07
CA ASN A 226 -0.04 22.07 -22.92
C ASN A 226 0.29 21.13 -21.76
N CYS A 227 -0.69 20.87 -20.90
CA CYS A 227 -0.61 19.85 -19.87
C CYS A 227 -1.13 18.52 -20.45
N LEU A 228 -0.24 17.54 -20.62
CA LEU A 228 -0.61 16.21 -21.10
C LEU A 228 -1.17 15.34 -19.98
N GLY A 229 -0.66 15.51 -18.77
CA GLY A 229 -1.15 14.82 -17.59
C GLY A 229 -0.28 15.08 -16.37
N VAL A 230 -0.93 15.22 -15.22
CA VAL A 230 -0.29 15.30 -13.91
C VAL A 230 -1.04 14.34 -12.99
N TYR A 231 -0.31 13.46 -12.31
CA TYR A 231 -0.90 12.49 -11.39
C TYR A 231 0.14 12.03 -10.37
N THR A 232 -0.33 11.49 -9.25
CA THR A 232 0.51 10.77 -8.30
C THR A 232 0.39 9.26 -8.51
N ARG A 233 1.47 8.51 -8.26
CA ARG A 233 1.52 7.05 -8.39
C ARG A 233 2.38 6.41 -7.31
N ASN A 234 2.32 5.09 -7.21
CA ASN A 234 3.24 4.31 -6.37
C ASN A 234 4.69 4.45 -6.82
N THR A 235 5.59 4.13 -5.88
CA THR A 235 6.98 3.82 -6.15
C THR A 235 7.12 2.55 -7.00
N LEU A 236 8.05 2.58 -7.96
CA LEU A 236 8.49 1.42 -8.74
C LEU A 236 9.88 0.94 -8.28
N ALA A 237 10.63 1.80 -7.62
CA ALA A 237 11.95 1.53 -7.07
C ALA A 237 12.13 2.29 -5.75
N ALA A 238 13.03 1.80 -4.89
CA ALA A 238 13.27 2.35 -3.56
C ALA A 238 13.75 3.81 -3.56
N ASP A 239 14.45 4.24 -4.62
CA ASP A 239 14.95 5.61 -4.78
C ASP A 239 13.85 6.61 -5.17
N GLU A 240 12.66 6.14 -5.56
CA GLU A 240 11.47 6.97 -5.77
C GLU A 240 10.75 7.31 -4.46
N ALA A 241 11.09 6.65 -3.34
CA ALA A 241 10.45 6.91 -2.06
C ALA A 241 10.81 8.31 -1.51
N PRO A 242 9.85 9.07 -0.96
CA PRO A 242 10.12 10.29 -0.24
C PRO A 242 11.14 10.04 0.88
N LYS A 243 12.24 10.80 0.88
CA LYS A 243 13.20 10.76 1.98
C LYS A 243 12.48 11.24 3.24
N VAL A 244 12.39 10.35 4.23
CA VAL A 244 11.69 10.49 5.52
C VAL A 244 11.30 11.94 5.83
N ILE A 245 10.06 12.30 5.51
CA ILE A 245 9.41 13.45 6.14
C ILE A 245 9.08 12.91 7.52
N ALA A 246 9.86 13.30 8.54
CA ALA A 246 9.69 12.81 9.90
C ALA A 246 8.20 12.82 10.25
N ALA A 247 7.60 11.63 10.39
CA ALA A 247 6.25 11.51 10.87
C ALA A 247 6.20 12.33 12.16
N ARG A 248 5.31 13.33 12.22
CA ARG A 248 5.08 14.07 13.45
C ARG A 248 4.76 13.02 14.50
N ALA A 249 5.67 12.84 15.46
CA ALA A 249 5.54 11.82 16.48
C ALA A 249 4.11 11.86 17.03
N PRO A 250 3.42 10.72 17.18
CA PRO A 250 2.12 10.72 17.82
C PRO A 250 2.28 11.46 19.14
N ALA A 251 1.44 12.47 19.36
CA ALA A 251 1.47 13.23 20.60
C ALA A 251 1.44 12.22 21.75
N GLU A 252 2.47 12.27 22.59
CA GLU A 252 2.61 11.41 23.75
C GLU A 252 1.29 11.50 24.52
N GLN A 253 0.49 10.44 24.47
CA GLN A 253 -0.74 10.42 25.26
C GLN A 253 -0.28 10.53 26.71
N PRO A 254 -0.76 11.52 27.48
CA PRO A 254 -0.39 11.64 28.87
C PRO A 254 -0.72 10.31 29.54
N THR A 255 0.31 9.67 30.09
CA THR A 255 0.17 8.45 30.87
C THR A 255 -0.81 8.79 32.00
N PRO A 256 -1.97 8.11 32.11
CA PRO A 256 -2.84 8.35 33.25
C PRO A 256 -2.09 7.84 34.48
N ASP A 257 -1.67 8.76 35.34
CA ASP A 257 -1.10 8.41 36.64
C ASP A 257 -2.16 7.61 37.43
N GLY A 258 -1.87 6.34 37.66
CA GLY A 258 -2.30 5.60 38.85
C GLY A 258 -3.81 5.40 39.05
N GLN A 259 -4.51 4.77 38.10
CA GLN A 259 -5.81 4.14 38.41
C GLN A 259 -5.81 2.66 38.02
N GLU A 260 -6.05 1.82 39.03
CA GLU A 260 -6.30 0.37 38.92
C GLU A 260 -7.47 0.08 37.97
N PRO A 261 -7.50 -1.11 37.32
CA PRO A 261 -8.51 -1.40 36.30
C PRO A 261 -9.87 -1.70 36.95
N GLU A 262 -10.72 -0.68 37.11
CA GLU A 262 -12.13 -0.90 37.32
C GLU A 262 -12.84 -1.32 36.01
N HIS A 263 -13.68 -2.34 36.16
CA HIS A 263 -14.56 -2.96 35.18
C HIS A 263 -15.15 -2.01 34.11
N LEU A 264 -14.69 -2.16 32.86
CA LEU A 264 -15.29 -1.47 31.71
C LEU A 264 -16.56 -2.18 31.22
N HIS A 265 -17.67 -1.79 31.83
CA HIS A 265 -19.00 -1.86 31.23
C HIS A 265 -19.11 -0.84 30.08
N THR A 266 -19.50 -1.33 28.90
CA THR A 266 -20.26 -0.63 27.83
C THR A 266 -19.84 0.79 27.44
N LEU A 267 -19.01 0.93 26.41
CA LEU A 267 -18.98 2.15 25.60
C LEU A 267 -19.88 1.99 24.37
N ARG A 268 -21.07 2.60 24.45
CA ARG A 268 -21.86 3.02 23.28
C ARG A 268 -21.21 4.25 22.64
N ARG A 269 -21.17 4.22 21.30
CA ARG A 269 -20.66 5.14 20.28
C ARG A 269 -21.01 6.64 20.42
N PRO A 270 -20.34 7.49 19.63
CA PRO A 270 -21.01 8.46 18.77
C PRO A 270 -20.48 8.35 17.32
N GLY A 271 -21.18 8.53 16.20
CA GLY A 271 -22.53 8.99 15.87
C GLY A 271 -22.45 9.28 14.36
N LEU A 272 -22.99 8.39 13.52
CA LEU A 272 -23.06 8.61 12.06
C LEU A 272 -24.20 9.61 11.82
N HIS A 273 -23.89 10.77 11.24
CA HIS A 273 -24.93 11.70 10.79
C HIS A 273 -25.79 11.02 9.71
N ARG A 274 -27.09 10.86 9.99
CA ARG A 274 -28.11 10.73 8.95
C ARG A 274 -28.58 12.13 8.60
N VAL A 275 -28.58 12.43 7.30
CA VAL A 275 -29.30 13.57 6.74
C VAL A 275 -30.72 13.08 6.47
N GLU A 276 -31.68 13.68 7.17
CA GLU A 276 -33.09 13.67 6.78
C GLU A 276 -33.51 15.15 6.68
N ASP A 277 -33.59 15.62 5.44
CA ASP A 277 -34.73 16.33 4.82
C ASP A 277 -34.47 16.46 3.31
#